data_AF-A0A183FTZ4-F1
#
_entry.id   AF-A0A183FTZ4-F1
#
_cell.length_a   1.000
_cell.length_b   1.000
_cell.length_c   1.000
_cell.angle_alpha   90.00
_cell.angle_beta   90.00
_cell.angle_gamma   90.00
#
_symmetry.space_group_name_H-M   'P 1'
#
loop_
_entity.id
_entity.type
_entity.pdbx_description
1 polymer ?
#
loop_
_entity_poly.entity_id
_entity_poly.type
_entity_poly.pdbx_seq_one_letter_code
_entity_poly.pdbx_strand_id
1 'polypeptide(L)' 'MALWEIMEAPFRCMDEFDVFMDMINRRVIMDLLVKLATEQYSHNQFIFFTPQGIKELGEREHVQVFEMPKVRD' A
#
# COMPACT_ATOMS: atom_id res chain seq x y z
N MET A 1 -10.63 4.49 -6.82
CA MET A 1 -9.37 4.91 -7.50
C MET A 1 -9.60 5.92 -8.61
N ALA A 2 -10.84 6.18 -9.05
CA ALA A 2 -11.14 7.19 -10.08
C ALA A 2 -10.59 8.61 -9.77
N LEU A 3 -10.51 9.02 -8.50
CA LEU A 3 -9.93 10.32 -8.15
C LEU A 3 -8.41 10.40 -8.44
N TRP A 4 -7.71 9.27 -8.40
CA TRP A 4 -6.27 9.22 -8.69
C TRP A 4 -5.94 9.36 -10.18
N GLU A 5 -6.90 9.12 -11.06
CA GLU A 5 -6.71 9.34 -12.50
C GLU A 5 -6.64 10.82 -12.85
N ILE A 6 -7.30 11.67 -12.06
CA ILE A 6 -7.39 13.12 -12.28
C ILE A 6 -6.46 13.95 -11.37
N MET A 7 -5.92 13.36 -10.31
CA MET A 7 -5.02 14.07 -9.38
C MET A 7 -3.56 13.96 -9.80
N GLU A 8 -2.95 15.09 -10.19
CA GLU A 8 -1.53 15.20 -10.56
C GLU A 8 -0.58 15.33 -9.34
N ALA A 9 -0.83 14.58 -8.26
CA ALA A 9 0.04 14.61 -7.09
C ALA A 9 1.21 13.61 -7.23
N PRO A 10 2.49 14.03 -7.13
CA PRO A 10 3.65 13.14 -7.27
C PRO A 10 3.80 12.15 -6.12
N PHE A 11 3.25 12.48 -4.95
CA PHE A 11 3.21 11.61 -3.77
C PHE A 11 1.77 11.37 -3.34
N ARG A 12 1.44 10.12 -2.98
CA ARG A 12 0.11 9.71 -2.52
C ARG A 12 0.26 8.87 -1.27
N CYS A 13 -0.33 9.36 -0.19
CA CYS A 13 -0.31 8.68 1.10
C CYS A 13 -1.72 8.18 1.43
N MET A 14 -1.82 6.94 1.91
CA MET A 14 -3.07 6.39 2.44
C MET A 14 -2.78 5.73 3.77
N ASP A 15 -3.60 6.06 4.77
CA ASP A 15 -3.52 5.51 6.11
C ASP A 15 -4.78 4.70 6.40
N GLU A 16 -4.65 3.68 7.25
CA GLU A 16 -5.76 2.85 7.75
C GLU A 16 -6.69 2.28 6.65
N PHE A 17 -6.14 1.96 5.48
CA PHE A 17 -6.94 1.52 4.32
C PHE A 17 -7.63 0.16 4.50
N ASP A 18 -7.16 -0.66 5.44
CA ASP A 18 -7.58 -2.05 5.66
C ASP A 18 -8.27 -2.28 7.03
N VAL A 19 -8.59 -1.22 7.79
CA VAL A 19 -9.14 -1.33 9.17
C VAL A 19 -10.40 -2.19 9.28
N PHE A 20 -11.25 -2.19 8.25
CA PHE A 20 -12.51 -2.95 8.23
C PHE A 20 -12.48 -4.17 7.31
N MET A 21 -11.30 -4.53 6.78
CA MET A 21 -11.17 -5.67 5.87
C MET A 21 -10.77 -6.93 6.62
N ASP A 22 -11.31 -8.07 6.20
CA ASP A 22 -10.79 -9.37 6.62
C ASP A 22 -9.45 -9.69 5.92
N MET A 23 -8.78 -10.77 6.34
CA MET A 23 -7.47 -11.13 5.79
C MET A 23 -7.48 -11.46 4.28
N ILE A 24 -8.58 -12.00 3.75
CA ILE A 24 -8.68 -12.35 2.33
C ILE A 24 -8.79 -11.07 1.50
N ASN A 25 -9.69 -10.18 1.89
CA ASN A 25 -9.91 -8.90 1.25
C ASN A 25 -8.68 -8.00 1.37
N ARG A 26 -8.01 -7.99 2.52
CA ARG A 26 -6.76 -7.24 2.72
C ARG A 26 -5.70 -7.66 1.70
N ARG A 27 -5.50 -8.96 1.49
CA ARG A 27 -4.54 -9.46 0.51
C ARG A 27 -4.87 -9.01 -0.91
N VAL A 28 -6.14 -9.09 -1.30
CA VAL A 28 -6.60 -8.67 -2.63
C VAL A 28 -6.42 -7.17 -2.83
N ILE A 29 -6.78 -6.34 -1.85
CA ILE A 29 -6.62 -4.88 -1.91
C ILE A 29 -5.14 -4.50 -1.95
N MET A 30 -4.28 -5.12 -1.14
CA MET A 30 -2.84 -4.86 -1.13
C MET A 30 -2.19 -5.15 -2.48
N ASP A 31 -2.49 -6.30 -3.09
CA ASP A 31 -1.93 -6.67 -4.40
C ASP A 31 -2.41 -5.70 -5.49
N LEU A 32 -3.69 -5.31 -5.45
CA LEU A 32 -4.24 -4.31 -6.36
C LEU A 32 -3.54 -2.95 -6.20
N LEU A 33 -3.39 -2.47 -4.97
CA LEU A 33 -2.74 -1.18 -4.68
C LEU A 33 -1.29 -1.15 -5.15
N VAL A 34 -0.53 -2.22 -4.88
CA VAL A 34 0.86 -2.34 -5.33
C VAL A 34 0.95 -2.38 -6.84
N LYS A 35 0.12 -3.20 -7.50
CA LYS A 35 0.08 -3.30 -8.95
C LYS A 35 -0.17 -1.94 -9.61
N LEU A 36 -1.08 -1.15 -9.05
CA LEU A 36 -1.38 0.17 -9.58
C LEU A 36 -0.23 1.16 -9.36
N ALA A 37 0.40 1.10 -8.19
CA ALA A 37 1.55 1.94 -7.88
C ALA A 37 2.74 1.63 -8.80
N THR A 38 2.98 0.35 -9.13
CA THR A 38 4.13 -0.07 -9.93
C THR A 38 3.87 -0.04 -11.43
N GLU A 39 2.68 -0.44 -11.90
CA GLU A 39 2.39 -0.58 -13.34
C GLU A 39 1.69 0.66 -13.92
N GLN A 40 0.65 1.17 -13.26
CA GLN A 40 -0.20 2.23 -13.82
C GLN A 40 0.31 3.64 -13.51
N TYR A 41 0.83 3.84 -12.31
CA TYR A 41 1.30 5.14 -11.79
C TYR A 41 2.77 5.08 -11.40
N SER A 42 3.61 4.47 -12.25
CA SER A 42 5.03 4.21 -12.00
C SER A 42 5.88 5.46 -11.76
N HIS A 43 5.39 6.64 -12.18
CA HIS A 43 6.04 7.93 -11.96
C HIS A 43 5.64 8.60 -10.64
N ASN A 44 4.73 8.01 -9.87
CA ASN A 44 4.24 8.53 -8.60
C ASN A 44 4.73 7.65 -7.44
N GLN A 45 5.05 8.27 -6.31
CA GLN A 45 5.37 7.51 -5.10
C GLN A 45 4.13 7.30 -4.24
N PHE A 46 3.90 6.05 -3.86
CA PHE A 46 2.83 5.67 -2.96
C PHE A 46 3.39 5.30 -1.59
N ILE A 47 2.73 5.78 -0.54
CA ILE A 47 3.06 5.50 0.85
C ILE A 47 1.80 4.97 1.52
N PHE A 48 1.85 3.72 1.98
CA PHE A 48 0.74 3.08 2.66
C PHE A 48 1.11 2.88 4.12
N PHE A 49 0.24 3.36 5.01
CA PHE A 49 0.31 3.10 6.44
C PHE A 49 -0.77 2.09 6.80
N THR A 50 -0.37 1.02 7.48
CA THR A 50 -1.30 0.04 8.05
C THR A 50 -0.75 -0.41 9.40
N PRO A 51 -1.60 -0.51 10.44
CA PRO A 51 -1.22 -1.14 11.69
C PRO A 51 -1.15 -2.67 11.56
N GLN A 52 -1.63 -3.24 10.45
CA GLN A 52 -1.64 -4.67 10.18
C GLN A 52 -0.37 -5.09 9.45
N GLY A 53 0.10 -6.31 9.74
CA GLY A 53 1.34 -6.82 9.15
C GLY A 53 1.24 -7.08 7.64
N ILE A 54 2.32 -6.77 6.91
CA ILE A 54 2.42 -6.83 5.44
C ILE A 54 3.27 -8.02 4.93
N LYS A 55 3.43 -9.05 5.76
CA LYS A 55 4.27 -10.24 5.45
C LYS A 55 3.85 -10.99 4.18
N GLU A 56 2.59 -10.85 3.79
CA GLU A 56 1.98 -11.56 2.65
C GLU A 56 2.40 -10.99 1.30
N LEU A 57 2.96 -9.78 1.25
CA LEU A 57 3.28 -9.07 0.02
C LEU A 57 4.49 -9.68 -0.72
N GLY A 58 5.38 -10.36 0.01
CA GLY A 58 6.64 -10.88 -0.51
C GLY A 58 7.57 -9.78 -1.04
N GLU A 59 8.69 -10.18 -1.64
CA GLU A 59 9.55 -9.24 -2.35
C GLU A 59 8.95 -8.89 -3.71
N ARG A 60 8.90 -7.60 -4.02
CA ARG A 60 8.37 -7.04 -5.27
C ARG A 60 9.31 -5.94 -5.76
N GLU A 61 9.53 -5.87 -7.06
CA GLU A 61 10.32 -4.80 -7.67
C GLU A 61 9.62 -3.44 -7.44
N HIS A 62 10.41 -2.40 -7.16
CA HIS A 62 9.94 -1.04 -6.84
C HIS A 62 9.07 -0.91 -5.57
N VAL A 63 9.03 -1.94 -4.71
CA VAL A 63 8.33 -1.89 -3.42
C VAL A 63 9.35 -1.92 -2.28
N GLN A 64 9.18 -1.03 -1.31
CA GLN A 64 9.96 -1.01 -0.08
C GLN A 64 9.04 -1.18 1.12
N VAL A 65 9.42 -2.08 2.02
CA VAL A 65 8.67 -2.41 3.22
C VAL A 65 9.45 -1.93 4.44
N PHE A 66 8.82 -1.06 5.23
CA PHE A 66 9.36 -0.55 6.49
C PHE A 66 8.47 -1.03 7.63
N GLU A 67 9.01 -1.91 8.48
CA GLU A 67 8.33 -2.35 9.70
C GLU A 67 8.81 -1.49 10.88
N MET A 68 7.87 -0.87 11.58
CA MET A 68 8.20 -0.08 12.77
C MET A 68 8.58 -1.02 13.92
N PRO A 69 9.63 -0.69 14.71
CA PRO A 69 10.00 -1.48 15.87
C PRO A 69 8.83 -1.51 16.85
N LYS A 70 8.60 -2.67 17.48
CA LYS A 70 7.63 -2.77 18.56
C LYS A 70 8.03 -1.80 19.68
N VAL A 71 7.07 -0.98 20.12
CA VAL A 71 7.30 0.01 21.16
C VAL A 71 7.55 -0.67 22.53
N ARG A 72 7.05 -1.89 22.74
CA ARG A 72 7.29 -2.75 23.92
C ARG A 72 7.26 -4.23 23.54
N ASP A 73 8.04 -5.04 24.26
CA ASP A 73 8.05 -6.51 24.20
C ASP A 73 6.74 -7.13 24.73
#